data_AF-A0A7F8Q1V4-F1
#
_entry.id   AF-A0A7F8Q1V4-F1
#
_cell.length_a   1.000
_cell.length_b   1.000
_cell.length_c   1.000
_cell.angle_alpha   90.00
_cell.angle_beta   90.00
_cell.angle_gamma   90.00
#
_symmetry.space_group_name_H-M   'P 1'
#
loop_
_entity.id
_entity.type
_entity.pdbx_description
1 polymer ?
#
loop_
_entity_poly.entity_id
_entity_poly.type
_entity_poly.pdbx_seq_one_letter_code
_entity_poly.pdbx_strand_id
1 'polypeptide(L)'
;MKVLWAALVVALLAGCWADVEPESPLPGQPEPELEPELEPKRELEQEVEAEAEWQAGQPWELALARFWDYLRWVQTLSDQVQEDMLNSQVTQELTTLMEETMKEIKAYRAELEEQLGPMASETQARVAKELQAAQARLRSDMEDVRTRLTQYRSEVQAMLGQSTEELRARFASHMRKLRKRVLRDAEDLQKRLAVYRAGVREGAERSVSSIRERLWPLLEQARTQSKTCHTRP
;
A
#
# COMPACT_ATOMS: atom_id res chain seq x y z
N MET A 1 0.23 -20.56 -38.62
CA MET A 1 1.63 -20.10 -38.74
C MET A 1 2.05 -19.39 -37.46
N LYS A 2 2.22 -20.16 -36.38
CA LYS A 2 2.62 -19.69 -35.04
C LYS A 2 3.47 -20.80 -34.42
N VAL A 3 4.73 -20.93 -34.87
CA VAL A 3 5.72 -21.84 -34.26
C VAL A 3 7.20 -21.51 -34.60
N LEU A 4 7.50 -20.31 -35.13
CA LEU A 4 8.88 -19.99 -35.56
C LEU A 4 9.66 -19.02 -34.65
N TRP A 5 9.11 -18.63 -33.49
CA TRP A 5 9.82 -17.73 -32.56
C TRP A 5 10.49 -18.43 -31.37
N ALA A 6 10.23 -19.73 -31.16
CA ALA A 6 10.75 -20.45 -30.00
C ALA A 6 12.20 -20.97 -30.15
N ALA A 7 12.82 -20.85 -31.32
CA ALA A 7 14.16 -21.40 -31.57
C ALA A 7 15.30 -20.35 -31.52
N LEU A 8 14.99 -19.05 -31.38
CA LEU A 8 16.01 -17.99 -31.47
C LEU A 8 16.51 -17.46 -30.12
N VAL A 9 15.94 -17.93 -29.00
CA VAL A 9 16.36 -17.51 -27.65
C VAL A 9 17.36 -18.49 -27.00
N VAL A 10 17.53 -19.70 -27.54
CA VAL A 10 18.39 -20.74 -26.94
C VAL A 10 19.81 -20.79 -27.56
N ALA A 11 20.06 -20.11 -28.67
CA ALA A 11 21.37 -20.10 -29.32
C ALA A 11 22.23 -18.85 -29.03
N LEU A 12 21.77 -17.92 -28.17
CA LEU A 12 22.52 -16.69 -27.83
C LEU A 12 23.12 -16.71 -26.40
N LEU A 13 23.02 -17.83 -25.68
CA LEU A 13 23.59 -18.01 -24.33
C LEU A 13 24.77 -19.00 -24.28
N ALA A 14 25.32 -19.36 -25.43
CA ALA A 14 26.49 -20.24 -25.55
C ALA A 14 27.50 -19.63 -26.53
N GLY A 15 28.22 -18.60 -26.09
CA GLY A 15 29.28 -18.01 -26.90
C GLY A 15 29.83 -16.74 -26.28
N CYS A 16 30.81 -16.91 -25.39
CA CYS A 16 31.92 -15.99 -25.05
C CYS A 16 32.35 -16.20 -23.59
N TRP A 17 32.99 -17.32 -23.32
CA TRP A 17 34.00 -17.39 -22.24
C TRP A 17 35.34 -17.48 -22.96
N ALA A 18 35.98 -16.34 -23.13
CA ALA A 18 37.38 -16.29 -23.54
C ALA A 18 38.20 -16.54 -22.27
N ASP A 19 38.88 -17.69 -22.26
CA ASP A 19 39.97 -18.02 -21.35
C ASP A 19 40.96 -16.86 -21.26
N VAL A 20 41.11 -16.31 -20.06
CA VAL A 20 42.27 -15.50 -19.67
C VAL A 20 42.92 -16.26 -18.51
N GLU A 21 44.06 -16.89 -18.82
CA GLU A 21 44.94 -17.51 -17.83
C GLU A 21 45.34 -16.48 -16.74
N PRO A 22 45.28 -16.84 -15.44
CA PRO A 22 45.86 -16.00 -14.41
C PRO A 22 47.37 -16.25 -14.33
N GLU A 23 48.18 -15.34 -14.89
CA GLU A 23 49.60 -15.27 -14.56
C GLU A 23 49.77 -15.01 -13.05
N SER A 24 50.58 -15.83 -12.40
CA SER A 24 50.93 -15.72 -10.98
C SER A 24 51.65 -14.41 -10.67
N PRO A 25 51.21 -13.60 -9.69
CA PRO A 25 51.88 -12.33 -9.37
C PRO A 25 53.24 -12.55 -8.68
N LEU A 26 54.28 -11.89 -9.19
CA LEU A 26 55.59 -11.75 -8.56
C LEU A 26 55.51 -10.83 -7.31
N PRO A 27 56.33 -11.07 -6.26
CA PRO A 27 56.21 -10.36 -5.00
C PRO A 27 56.82 -8.97 -5.08
N GLY A 28 56.06 -7.93 -4.72
CA GLY A 28 56.61 -6.60 -4.43
C GLY A 28 55.98 -5.39 -5.12
N GLN A 29 54.75 -5.45 -5.63
CA GLN A 29 54.01 -4.25 -6.03
C GLN A 29 52.93 -3.88 -5.01
N PRO A 30 52.75 -2.59 -4.69
CA PRO A 30 51.68 -2.14 -3.80
C PRO A 30 50.32 -2.43 -4.43
N GLU A 31 49.40 -2.99 -3.64
CA GLU A 31 48.06 -3.36 -4.09
C GLU A 31 47.34 -2.16 -4.74
N PRO A 32 46.66 -2.35 -5.88
CA PRO A 32 45.75 -1.33 -6.37
C PRO A 32 44.56 -1.26 -5.40
N GLU A 33 44.37 -0.09 -4.79
CA GLU A 33 43.22 0.20 -3.94
C GLU A 33 41.94 -0.11 -4.73
N LEU A 34 41.23 -1.14 -4.28
CA LEU A 34 39.92 -1.52 -4.78
C LEU A 34 38.97 -0.38 -4.40
N GLU A 35 38.70 0.56 -5.32
CA GLU A 35 37.59 1.49 -5.13
C GLU A 35 36.32 0.67 -4.93
N PRO A 36 35.53 0.92 -3.87
CA PRO A 36 34.29 0.20 -3.68
C PRO A 36 33.36 0.56 -4.84
N GLU A 37 33.05 -0.43 -5.68
CA GLU A 37 31.95 -0.34 -6.65
C GLU A 37 30.71 0.14 -5.88
N LEU A 38 30.35 1.40 -6.09
CA LEU A 38 29.07 1.98 -5.73
C LEU A 38 28.00 1.05 -6.31
N GLU A 39 27.36 0.23 -5.50
CA GLU A 39 26.26 -0.61 -5.94
C GLU A 39 25.09 0.27 -6.44
N PRO A 40 24.83 0.41 -7.75
CA PRO A 40 23.67 1.14 -8.25
C PRO A 40 22.58 0.14 -8.67
N LYS A 41 22.66 -1.12 -8.21
CA LYS A 41 21.71 -2.19 -8.57
C LYS A 41 20.62 -2.38 -7.52
N ARG A 42 20.94 -2.30 -6.23
CA ARG A 42 19.97 -2.56 -5.15
C ARG A 42 18.85 -1.52 -5.06
N GLU A 43 19.14 -0.26 -5.38
CA GLU A 43 18.12 0.80 -5.37
C GLU A 43 17.11 0.66 -6.52
N LEU A 44 17.54 0.16 -7.68
CA LEU A 44 16.68 -0.07 -8.84
C LEU A 44 15.85 -1.35 -8.70
N GLU A 45 16.41 -2.39 -8.06
CA GLU A 45 15.70 -3.64 -7.78
C GLU A 45 14.60 -3.44 -6.71
N GLN A 46 14.85 -2.62 -5.67
CA GLN A 46 13.84 -2.26 -4.68
C GLN A 46 12.71 -1.35 -5.23
N GLU A 47 12.97 -0.58 -6.28
CA GLU A 47 11.94 0.25 -6.93
C GLU A 47 10.97 -0.56 -7.80
N VAL A 48 11.33 -1.79 -8.19
CA VAL A 48 10.49 -2.69 -8.99
C VAL A 48 9.67 -3.64 -8.12
N GLU A 49 10.13 -3.98 -6.91
CA GLU A 49 9.50 -5.01 -6.07
C GLU A 49 8.41 -4.49 -5.11
N ALA A 50 8.21 -3.18 -5.00
CA ALA A 50 7.05 -2.57 -4.34
C ALA A 50 5.91 -2.30 -5.34
N GLU A 51 5.66 -3.23 -6.26
CA GLU A 51 4.41 -3.24 -7.01
C GLU A 51 3.30 -3.69 -6.08
N ALA A 52 2.77 -2.70 -5.38
CA ALA A 52 1.79 -2.86 -4.34
C ALA A 52 0.63 -3.77 -4.75
N GLU A 53 0.67 -5.00 -4.24
CA GLU A 53 -0.32 -6.04 -4.45
C GLU A 53 -1.61 -5.71 -3.67
N TRP A 54 -2.24 -4.58 -4.00
CA TRP A 54 -3.58 -4.19 -3.51
C TRP A 54 -4.71 -5.02 -4.17
N GLN A 55 -4.42 -6.28 -4.51
CA GLN A 55 -5.39 -7.25 -5.04
C GLN A 55 -6.12 -7.99 -3.91
N ALA A 56 -5.90 -7.60 -2.66
CA ALA A 56 -6.57 -8.19 -1.52
C ALA A 56 -8.07 -7.84 -1.54
N GLY A 57 -8.90 -8.85 -1.24
CA GLY A 57 -10.33 -8.87 -1.55
C GLY A 57 -11.23 -7.94 -0.72
N GLN A 58 -10.71 -6.87 -0.11
CA GLN A 58 -11.52 -5.88 0.61
C GLN A 58 -11.97 -4.73 -0.31
N PRO A 59 -13.21 -4.20 -0.17
CA PRO A 59 -13.71 -3.11 -1.01
C PRO A 59 -12.83 -1.85 -1.01
N TRP A 60 -12.25 -1.51 0.14
CA TRP A 60 -11.39 -0.32 0.28
C TRP A 60 -10.03 -0.48 -0.41
N GLU A 61 -9.47 -1.70 -0.47
CA GLU A 61 -8.22 -1.99 -1.18
C GLU A 61 -8.42 -1.85 -2.68
N LEU A 62 -9.56 -2.32 -3.21
CA LEU A 62 -9.93 -2.14 -4.61
C LEU A 62 -10.17 -0.67 -4.98
N ALA A 63 -10.79 0.12 -4.11
CA ALA A 63 -10.95 1.56 -4.32
C ALA A 63 -9.60 2.28 -4.38
N LEU A 64 -8.71 1.96 -3.44
CA LEU A 64 -7.35 2.48 -3.41
C LEU A 64 -6.53 2.06 -4.64
N ALA A 65 -6.65 0.79 -5.07
CA ALA A 65 -5.97 0.28 -6.26
C ALA A 65 -6.36 1.07 -7.52
N ARG A 66 -7.66 1.37 -7.69
CA ARG A 66 -8.14 2.21 -8.80
C ARG A 66 -7.54 3.62 -8.78
N PHE A 67 -7.49 4.25 -7.59
CA PHE A 67 -6.82 5.53 -7.43
C PHE A 67 -5.34 5.45 -7.84
N TRP A 68 -4.64 4.41 -7.39
CA TRP A 68 -3.23 4.18 -7.67
C TRP A 68 -2.95 3.94 -9.16
N ASP A 69 -3.75 3.10 -9.80
CA ASP A 69 -3.63 2.79 -11.22
C ASP A 69 -3.86 4.03 -12.08
N TYR A 70 -4.87 4.83 -11.75
CA TYR A 70 -5.10 6.11 -12.41
C TYR A 70 -3.93 7.07 -12.21
N LEU A 71 -3.38 7.15 -10.99
CA LEU A 71 -2.22 7.98 -10.70
C LEU A 71 -0.96 7.51 -11.47
N ARG A 72 -0.78 6.20 -11.66
CA ARG A 72 0.29 5.63 -12.50
C ARG A 72 0.12 6.05 -13.96
N TRP A 73 -1.11 6.02 -14.48
CA TRP A 73 -1.41 6.53 -15.81
C TRP A 73 -1.09 8.03 -15.93
N VAL A 74 -1.50 8.87 -14.97
CA VAL A 74 -1.16 10.30 -14.95
C VAL A 74 0.36 10.53 -14.96
N GLN A 75 1.14 9.68 -14.28
CA GLN A 75 2.59 9.80 -14.25
C GLN A 75 3.26 9.55 -15.61
N THR A 76 2.60 8.84 -16.54
CA THR A 76 3.14 8.63 -17.89
C THR A 76 3.32 9.94 -18.64
N LEU A 77 2.56 10.98 -18.27
CA LEU A 77 2.52 12.27 -18.95
C LEU A 77 2.36 12.12 -20.47
N SER A 78 1.62 11.10 -20.92
CA SER A 78 1.29 10.95 -22.35
C SER A 78 0.56 12.18 -22.90
N ASP A 79 0.46 12.31 -24.22
CA ASP A 79 -0.22 13.45 -24.83
C ASP A 79 -1.68 13.54 -24.39
N GLN A 80 -2.36 12.40 -24.26
CA GLN A 80 -3.73 12.33 -23.70
C GLN A 80 -3.79 12.82 -22.26
N VAL A 81 -2.86 12.36 -21.40
CA VAL A 81 -2.80 12.80 -20.00
C VAL A 81 -2.63 14.32 -19.92
N GLN A 82 -1.76 14.88 -20.75
CA GLN A 82 -1.53 16.32 -20.81
C GLN A 82 -2.80 17.07 -21.20
N GLU A 83 -3.53 16.60 -22.22
CA GLU A 83 -4.81 17.18 -22.63
C GLU A 83 -5.86 17.12 -21.49
N ASP A 84 -6.03 15.95 -20.87
CA ASP A 84 -7.02 15.73 -19.82
C ASP A 84 -6.71 16.55 -18.55
N MET A 85 -5.43 16.78 -18.26
CA MET A 85 -4.98 17.66 -17.18
C MET A 85 -5.37 19.12 -17.45
N LEU A 86 -5.28 19.57 -18.70
CA LEU A 86 -5.71 20.92 -19.10
C LEU A 86 -7.24 21.08 -19.05
N ASN A 87 -7.97 20.02 -19.41
CA ASN A 87 -9.44 19.97 -19.35
C ASN A 87 -10.01 19.70 -17.95
N SER A 88 -9.18 19.62 -16.91
CA SER A 88 -9.52 19.33 -15.51
C SER A 88 -10.04 17.92 -15.21
N GLN A 89 -10.19 17.06 -16.22
CA GLN A 89 -10.70 15.70 -16.09
C GLN A 89 -9.83 14.88 -15.13
N VAL A 90 -8.49 14.99 -15.22
CA VAL A 90 -7.58 14.28 -14.31
C VAL A 90 -7.84 14.61 -12.84
N THR A 91 -8.04 15.90 -12.52
CA THR A 91 -8.30 16.34 -11.15
C THR A 91 -9.68 15.88 -10.67
N GLN A 92 -10.69 15.86 -11.54
CA GLN A 92 -12.04 15.39 -11.21
C GLN A 92 -12.05 13.90 -10.89
N GLU A 93 -11.49 13.07 -11.76
CA GLU A 93 -11.44 11.62 -11.55
C GLU A 93 -10.64 11.25 -10.29
N LEU A 94 -9.49 11.90 -10.05
CA LEU A 94 -8.74 11.70 -8.80
C LEU A 94 -9.52 12.14 -7.56
N THR A 95 -10.39 13.15 -7.67
CA THR A 95 -11.28 13.56 -6.58
C THR A 95 -12.27 12.45 -6.27
N THR A 96 -12.95 11.93 -7.29
CA THR A 96 -13.94 10.86 -7.14
C THR A 96 -13.32 9.59 -6.57
N LEU A 97 -12.17 9.15 -7.10
CA LEU A 97 -11.46 7.96 -6.62
C LEU A 97 -10.96 8.12 -5.17
N MET A 98 -10.49 9.32 -4.80
CA MET A 98 -10.10 9.63 -3.42
C MET A 98 -11.32 9.57 -2.48
N GLU A 99 -12.44 10.18 -2.86
CA GLU A 99 -13.68 10.16 -2.06
C GLU A 99 -14.22 8.74 -1.88
N GLU A 100 -14.21 7.95 -2.95
CA GLU A 100 -14.60 6.54 -2.91
C GLU A 100 -13.68 5.74 -1.98
N THR A 101 -12.36 5.90 -2.09
CA THR A 101 -11.39 5.23 -1.21
C THR A 101 -11.64 5.57 0.26
N MET A 102 -11.82 6.86 0.57
CA MET A 102 -12.05 7.31 1.95
C MET A 102 -13.41 6.84 2.49
N LYS A 103 -14.43 6.73 1.63
CA LYS A 103 -15.72 6.16 1.98
C LYS A 103 -15.61 4.70 2.36
N GLU A 104 -14.95 3.88 1.53
CA GLU A 104 -14.77 2.46 1.78
C GLU A 104 -13.91 2.19 3.02
N ILE A 105 -12.83 2.95 3.23
CA ILE A 105 -12.02 2.85 4.47
C ILE A 105 -12.88 3.14 5.70
N LYS A 106 -13.71 4.19 5.64
CA LYS A 106 -14.60 4.56 6.76
C LYS A 106 -15.64 3.47 7.03
N ALA A 107 -16.22 2.89 5.98
CA ALA A 107 -17.18 1.80 6.10
C ALA A 107 -16.54 0.56 6.75
N TYR A 108 -15.37 0.15 6.26
CA TYR A 108 -14.64 -0.99 6.80
C TYR A 108 -14.23 -0.79 8.27
N ARG A 109 -13.76 0.41 8.62
CA ARG A 109 -13.46 0.76 10.03
C ARG A 109 -14.71 0.67 10.91
N ALA A 110 -15.86 1.16 10.45
CA ALA A 110 -17.11 1.10 11.20
C ALA A 110 -17.57 -0.35 11.44
N GLU A 111 -17.43 -1.22 10.44
CA GLU A 111 -17.73 -2.65 10.58
C GLU A 111 -16.83 -3.32 11.64
N LEU A 112 -15.53 -2.98 11.65
CA LEU A 112 -14.60 -3.48 12.67
C LEU A 112 -14.95 -2.95 14.07
N GLU A 113 -15.37 -1.69 14.18
CA GLU A 113 -15.83 -1.09 15.45
C GLU A 113 -17.11 -1.73 15.97
N GLU A 114 -18.05 -2.11 15.11
CA GLU A 114 -19.28 -2.79 15.51
C GLU A 114 -18.99 -4.18 16.11
N GLN A 115 -18.04 -4.91 15.53
CA GLN A 115 -17.62 -6.24 16.01
C GLN A 115 -16.96 -6.23 17.40
N LEU A 116 -16.43 -5.08 17.82
CA LEU A 116 -15.76 -4.91 19.11
C LEU A 116 -16.73 -4.78 20.29
N GLY A 117 -17.97 -4.35 20.04
CA GLY A 117 -18.94 -4.08 21.09
C GLY A 117 -18.45 -3.05 22.13
N PRO A 118 -19.15 -2.92 23.28
CA PRO A 118 -18.84 -1.89 24.28
C PRO A 118 -17.60 -2.18 25.15
N MET A 119 -16.91 -3.31 24.94
CA MET A 119 -15.80 -3.76 25.80
C MET A 119 -14.44 -3.46 25.16
N ALA A 120 -14.21 -2.21 24.73
CA ALA A 120 -12.93 -1.80 24.17
C ALA A 120 -11.90 -1.55 25.29
N SER A 121 -10.73 -2.19 25.20
CA SER A 121 -9.61 -1.92 26.11
C SER A 121 -8.91 -0.59 25.77
N GLU A 122 -8.12 -0.05 26.72
CA GLU A 122 -7.29 1.14 26.49
C GLU A 122 -6.31 0.95 25.31
N THR A 123 -5.76 -0.26 25.16
CA THR A 123 -4.88 -0.62 24.03
C THR A 123 -5.60 -0.51 22.69
N GLN A 124 -6.87 -0.92 22.62
CA GLN A 124 -7.68 -0.83 21.41
C GLN A 124 -8.03 0.61 21.06
N ALA A 125 -8.30 1.46 22.06
CA ALA A 125 -8.51 2.89 21.86
C ALA A 125 -7.25 3.57 21.26
N ARG A 126 -6.06 3.18 21.73
CA ARG A 126 -4.79 3.67 21.16
C ARG A 126 -4.62 3.24 19.71
N VAL A 127 -4.84 1.97 19.38
CA VAL A 127 -4.73 1.48 18.00
C VAL A 127 -5.77 2.16 17.10
N ALA A 128 -7.00 2.39 17.57
CA ALA A 128 -8.02 3.12 16.82
C ALA A 128 -7.60 4.56 16.49
N LYS A 129 -6.94 5.25 17.43
CA LYS A 129 -6.39 6.60 17.21
C LYS A 129 -5.26 6.59 16.19
N GLU A 130 -4.36 5.62 16.29
CA GLU A 130 -3.27 5.45 15.33
C GLU A 130 -3.77 5.13 13.92
N LEU A 131 -4.83 4.32 13.81
CA LEU A 131 -5.52 4.02 12.56
C LEU A 131 -6.15 5.28 11.95
N GLN A 132 -6.83 6.10 12.76
CA GLN A 132 -7.40 7.37 12.31
C GLN A 132 -6.31 8.33 11.81
N ALA A 133 -5.16 8.37 12.47
CA ALA A 133 -4.03 9.17 12.03
C ALA A 133 -3.47 8.70 10.67
N ALA A 134 -3.36 7.39 10.45
CA ALA A 134 -2.93 6.84 9.16
C ALA A 134 -3.93 7.14 8.04
N GLN A 135 -5.23 7.01 8.30
CA GLN A 135 -6.27 7.41 7.34
C GLN A 135 -6.17 8.90 6.97
N ALA A 136 -5.94 9.77 7.96
CA ALA A 136 -5.79 11.20 7.72
C ALA A 136 -4.55 11.53 6.88
N ARG A 137 -3.42 10.84 7.13
CA ARG A 137 -2.19 10.97 6.34
C ARG A 137 -2.41 10.57 4.88
N LEU A 138 -2.99 9.40 4.64
CA LEU A 138 -3.32 8.95 3.28
C LEU A 138 -4.24 9.94 2.55
N ARG A 139 -5.25 10.46 3.25
CA ARG A 139 -6.13 11.49 2.68
C ARG A 139 -5.36 12.75 2.30
N SER A 140 -4.51 13.24 3.20
CA SER A 140 -3.67 14.43 2.95
C SER A 140 -2.77 14.23 1.74
N ASP A 141 -2.17 13.05 1.60
CA ASP A 141 -1.32 12.73 0.45
C ASP A 141 -2.09 12.71 -0.88
N MET A 142 -3.32 12.20 -0.89
CA MET A 142 -4.20 12.25 -2.06
C MET A 142 -4.65 13.68 -2.39
N GLU A 143 -4.89 14.52 -1.37
CA GLU A 143 -5.20 15.94 -1.54
C GLU A 143 -4.00 16.73 -2.07
N ASP A 144 -2.77 16.41 -1.64
CA ASP A 144 -1.53 16.99 -2.15
C ASP A 144 -1.36 16.71 -3.66
N VAL A 145 -1.67 15.48 -4.10
CA VAL A 145 -1.67 15.10 -5.53
C VAL A 145 -2.60 16.00 -6.34
N ARG A 146 -3.85 16.16 -5.90
CA ARG A 146 -4.85 17.00 -6.57
C ARG A 146 -4.44 18.48 -6.60
N THR A 147 -3.87 18.95 -5.49
CA THR A 147 -3.37 20.32 -5.38
C THR A 147 -2.25 20.58 -6.38
N ARG A 148 -1.29 19.65 -6.49
CA ARG A 148 -0.17 19.81 -7.42
C ARG A 148 -0.61 19.76 -8.88
N LEU A 149 -1.57 18.91 -9.22
CA LEU A 149 -2.20 18.88 -10.55
C LEU A 149 -2.88 20.20 -10.91
N THR A 150 -3.63 20.75 -9.97
CA THR A 150 -4.31 22.04 -10.15
C THR A 150 -3.30 23.17 -10.35
N GLN A 151 -2.21 23.20 -9.57
CA GLN A 151 -1.12 24.15 -9.75
C GLN A 151 -0.47 24.02 -11.12
N TYR A 152 -0.13 22.80 -11.54
CA TYR A 152 0.50 22.55 -12.83
C TYR A 152 -0.37 23.03 -13.99
N ARG A 153 -1.67 22.75 -13.97
CA ARG A 153 -2.61 23.27 -14.97
C ARG A 153 -2.57 24.79 -15.04
N SER A 154 -2.63 25.47 -13.89
CA SER A 154 -2.57 26.94 -13.83
C SER A 154 -1.23 27.49 -14.34
N GLU A 155 -0.11 26.83 -14.00
CA GLU A 155 1.24 27.17 -14.49
C GLU A 155 1.31 27.06 -16.02
N VAL A 156 0.80 25.96 -16.60
CA VAL A 156 0.78 25.76 -18.07
C VAL A 156 -0.12 26.77 -18.77
N GLN A 157 -1.30 27.06 -18.24
CA GLN A 157 -2.21 28.08 -18.80
C GLN A 157 -1.57 29.48 -18.80
N ALA A 158 -0.79 29.81 -17.77
CA ALA A 158 -0.08 31.09 -17.66
C ALA A 158 1.09 31.23 -18.65
N MET A 159 1.65 30.12 -19.14
CA MET A 159 2.78 30.14 -20.09
C MET A 159 2.38 30.48 -21.53
N LEU A 160 1.09 30.65 -21.85
CA LEU A 160 0.56 31.13 -23.14
C LEU A 160 1.18 30.44 -24.39
N GLY A 161 1.51 29.15 -24.30
CA GLY A 161 2.09 28.38 -25.40
C GLY A 161 3.62 28.48 -25.55
N GLN A 162 4.32 29.07 -24.58
CA GLN A 162 5.77 28.94 -24.47
C GLN A 162 6.17 27.50 -24.06
N SER A 163 7.45 27.15 -24.25
CA SER A 163 7.96 25.83 -23.87
C SER A 163 7.68 25.50 -22.40
N THR A 164 6.93 24.42 -22.17
CA THR A 164 6.58 23.92 -20.83
C THR A 164 7.45 22.76 -20.39
N GLU A 165 8.54 22.45 -21.10
CA GLU A 165 9.35 21.25 -20.86
C GLU A 165 9.96 21.23 -19.45
N GLU A 166 10.46 22.37 -18.98
CA GLU A 166 11.00 22.48 -17.62
C GLU A 166 9.89 22.34 -16.55
N LEU A 167 8.71 22.92 -16.78
CA LEU A 167 7.56 22.74 -15.90
C LEU A 167 7.13 21.28 -15.84
N ARG A 168 7.11 20.60 -17.00
CA ARG A 168 6.79 19.18 -17.12
C ARG A 168 7.80 18.32 -16.36
N ALA A 169 9.09 18.55 -16.52
CA ALA A 169 10.14 17.81 -15.81
C ALA A 169 10.02 17.99 -14.28
N ARG A 170 9.81 19.23 -13.80
CA ARG A 170 9.60 19.54 -12.39
C ARG A 170 8.32 18.88 -11.85
N PHE A 171 7.24 18.92 -12.63
CA PHE A 171 5.98 18.25 -12.29
C PHE A 171 6.15 16.74 -12.18
N ALA A 172 6.79 16.10 -13.15
CA ALA A 172 7.06 14.66 -13.16
C ALA A 172 7.82 14.21 -11.89
N SER A 173 8.88 14.96 -11.53
CA SER A 173 9.67 14.70 -10.33
C SER A 173 8.83 14.83 -9.05
N HIS A 174 8.03 15.89 -8.94
CA HIS A 174 7.16 16.09 -7.79
C HIS A 174 6.08 15.00 -7.70
N MET A 175 5.44 14.67 -8.81
CA MET A 175 4.43 13.60 -8.88
C MET A 175 5.00 12.25 -8.47
N ARG A 176 6.23 11.91 -8.88
CA ARG A 176 6.92 10.69 -8.43
C ARG A 176 7.06 10.64 -6.90
N LYS A 177 7.39 11.78 -6.26
CA LYS A 177 7.50 11.86 -4.79
C LYS A 177 6.16 11.73 -4.09
N LEU A 178 5.13 12.43 -4.57
CA LEU A 178 3.77 12.35 -4.02
C LEU A 178 3.22 10.93 -4.13
N ARG A 179 3.40 10.31 -5.31
CA ARG A 179 3.04 8.91 -5.53
C ARG A 179 3.71 7.98 -4.51
N LYS A 180 5.02 8.12 -4.29
CA LYS A 180 5.73 7.33 -3.26
C LYS A 180 5.17 7.56 -1.84
N ARG A 181 4.77 8.78 -1.50
CA ARG A 181 4.14 9.08 -0.19
C ARG A 181 2.79 8.36 -0.06
N VAL A 182 1.90 8.52 -1.03
CA VAL A 182 0.58 7.84 -1.07
C VAL A 182 0.73 6.33 -0.86
N LEU A 183 1.69 5.71 -1.55
CA LEU A 183 1.92 4.27 -1.40
C LEU A 183 2.35 3.88 0.02
N ARG A 184 3.31 4.59 0.59
CA ARG A 184 3.78 4.32 1.95
C ARG A 184 2.68 4.49 2.99
N ASP A 185 1.87 5.54 2.86
CA ASP A 185 0.78 5.81 3.80
C ASP A 185 -0.37 4.81 3.63
N ALA A 186 -0.60 4.33 2.41
CA ALA A 186 -1.51 3.23 2.16
C ALA A 186 -1.03 1.93 2.83
N GLU A 187 0.25 1.55 2.67
CA GLU A 187 0.84 0.37 3.31
C GLU A 187 0.80 0.46 4.84
N ASP A 188 1.09 1.63 5.41
CA ASP A 188 0.96 1.88 6.86
C ASP A 188 -0.49 1.71 7.32
N LEU A 189 -1.46 2.22 6.55
CA LEU A 189 -2.88 2.04 6.83
C LEU A 189 -3.28 0.56 6.82
N GLN A 190 -2.84 -0.20 5.81
CA GLN A 190 -3.14 -1.63 5.69
C GLN A 190 -2.59 -2.42 6.89
N LYS A 191 -1.34 -2.17 7.26
CA LYS A 191 -0.70 -2.79 8.43
C LYS A 191 -1.48 -2.50 9.71
N ARG A 192 -1.92 -1.25 9.91
CA ARG A 192 -2.71 -0.85 11.08
C ARG A 192 -4.10 -1.46 11.09
N LEU A 193 -4.77 -1.55 9.94
CA LEU A 193 -6.06 -2.23 9.81
C LEU A 193 -5.95 -3.72 10.13
N ALA A 194 -4.88 -4.37 9.69
CA ALA A 194 -4.62 -5.77 10.02
C ALA A 194 -4.43 -5.98 11.52
N VAL A 195 -3.62 -5.13 12.18
CA VAL A 195 -3.44 -5.14 13.64
C VAL A 195 -4.75 -4.86 14.37
N TYR A 196 -5.51 -3.88 13.92
CA TYR A 196 -6.81 -3.53 14.52
C TYR A 196 -7.79 -4.70 14.44
N ARG A 197 -7.92 -5.34 13.28
CA ARG A 197 -8.76 -6.54 13.07
C ARG A 197 -8.32 -7.72 13.92
N ALA A 198 -7.01 -7.95 14.07
CA ALA A 198 -6.50 -8.98 14.96
C ALA A 198 -6.87 -8.69 16.43
N GLY A 199 -6.72 -7.45 16.87
CA GLY A 199 -7.16 -7.00 18.19
C GLY A 199 -8.66 -7.15 18.40
N VAL A 200 -9.46 -6.91 17.36
CA VAL A 200 -10.92 -7.12 17.40
C VAL A 200 -11.29 -8.57 17.69
N ARG A 201 -10.67 -9.50 16.94
CA ARG A 201 -10.91 -10.94 17.12
C ARG A 201 -10.53 -11.40 18.53
N GLU A 202 -9.36 -10.98 18.99
CA GLU A 202 -8.87 -11.36 20.31
C GLU A 202 -9.73 -10.77 21.45
N GLY A 203 -10.24 -9.54 21.28
CA GLY A 203 -11.19 -8.92 22.21
C GLY A 203 -12.53 -9.68 22.27
N ALA A 204 -13.05 -10.09 21.11
CA ALA A 204 -14.27 -10.88 21.02
C ALA A 204 -14.12 -12.27 21.67
N GLU A 205 -12.99 -12.96 21.47
CA GLU A 205 -12.73 -14.26 22.09
C GLU A 205 -12.62 -14.16 23.62
N ARG A 206 -11.94 -13.12 24.12
CA ARG A 206 -11.86 -12.85 25.57
C ARG A 206 -13.21 -12.53 26.18
N SER A 207 -14.04 -11.73 25.50
CA SER A 207 -15.35 -11.37 26.03
C SER A 207 -16.27 -12.60 26.15
N VAL A 208 -16.32 -13.45 25.11
CA VAL A 208 -17.06 -14.72 25.13
C VAL A 208 -16.54 -15.64 26.23
N SER A 209 -15.22 -15.73 26.40
CA SER A 209 -14.60 -16.53 27.47
C SER A 209 -15.00 -16.00 28.86
N SER A 210 -14.99 -14.69 29.07
CA SER A 210 -15.38 -14.09 30.35
C SER A 210 -16.87 -14.30 30.68
N ILE A 211 -17.75 -14.23 29.67
CA ILE A 211 -19.18 -14.51 29.82
C ILE A 211 -19.37 -16.00 30.15
N ARG A 212 -18.67 -16.88 29.44
CA ARG A 212 -18.69 -18.31 29.69
C ARG A 212 -18.25 -18.63 31.12
N GLU A 213 -17.15 -18.07 31.60
CA GLU A 213 -16.67 -18.26 32.97
C GLU A 213 -17.67 -17.80 34.03
N ARG A 214 -18.42 -16.72 33.77
CA ARG A 214 -19.46 -16.22 34.67
C ARG A 214 -20.73 -17.07 34.67
N LEU A 215 -21.14 -17.56 33.51
CA LEU A 215 -22.38 -18.31 33.34
C LEU A 215 -22.22 -19.81 33.63
N TRP A 216 -21.03 -20.36 33.42
CA TRP A 216 -20.72 -21.77 33.68
C TRP A 216 -21.08 -22.24 35.10
N PRO A 217 -20.64 -21.56 36.19
CA PRO A 217 -20.97 -22.01 37.55
C PRO A 217 -22.48 -21.95 37.85
N LEU A 218 -23.22 -20.99 37.27
CA LEU A 218 -24.66 -20.90 37.42
C LEU A 218 -25.39 -22.06 36.73
N LEU A 219 -24.90 -22.45 35.54
CA LEU A 219 -25.43 -23.61 34.82
C LEU A 219 -25.16 -24.92 35.58
N GLU A 220 -23.98 -25.06 36.16
CA GLU A 220 -23.65 -26.22 37.02
C GLU A 220 -24.55 -26.26 38.26
N GLN A 221 -24.79 -25.12 38.93
CA GLN A 221 -25.71 -25.03 40.06
C GLN A 221 -27.15 -25.39 39.68
N ALA A 222 -27.67 -24.93 38.55
CA ALA A 222 -29.00 -25.31 38.08
C ALA A 222 -29.09 -26.81 37.79
N ARG A 223 -28.02 -27.41 37.24
CA ARG A 223 -27.95 -28.83 36.92
C ARG A 223 -27.85 -29.71 38.16
N THR A 224 -27.17 -29.27 39.21
CA THR A 224 -27.12 -30.00 40.49
C THR A 224 -28.46 -29.91 41.22
N GLN A 225 -29.12 -28.74 41.22
CA GLN A 225 -30.43 -28.56 41.84
C GLN A 225 -31.54 -29.41 41.17
N SER A 226 -31.55 -29.53 39.84
CA SER A 226 -32.57 -30.37 39.17
C SER A 226 -32.40 -31.86 39.49
N LYS A 227 -31.14 -32.33 39.63
CA LYS A 227 -30.84 -33.71 40.05
C LYS A 227 -31.30 -34.00 41.48
N THR A 228 -31.22 -33.02 42.40
CA THR A 228 -31.65 -33.20 43.79
C THR A 228 -33.17 -33.15 43.98
N CYS A 229 -33.92 -32.49 43.08
CA CYS A 229 -35.39 -32.45 43.16
C CYS A 229 -36.05 -33.72 42.60
N HIS A 230 -35.37 -34.50 41.76
CA HIS A 230 -35.91 -35.75 41.19
C HIS A 230 -35.76 -36.96 42.12
N THR A 231 -35.02 -36.83 43.23
CA THR A 231 -34.72 -37.87 44.23
C THR A 231 -35.33 -37.56 45.60
N ARG A 232 -36.46 -36.84 45.64
CA ARG A 232 -37.25 -36.70 46.86
C ARG A 232 -38.51 -37.57 46.74
N PRO A 233 -38.61 -38.68 47.51
CA PRO A 233 -39.79 -39.55 47.55
C PRO A 233 -41.00 -38.88 48.21
#